data_AF-L9X1V2-F1
#
_entry.id   AF-L9X1V2-F1
#
_cell.length_a   1.000
_cell.length_b   1.000
_cell.length_c   1.000
_cell.angle_alpha   90.00
_cell.angle_beta   90.00
_cell.angle_gamma   90.00
#
_symmetry.space_group_name_H-M   'P 1'
#
loop_
_entity.id
_entity.type
_entity.pdbx_description
1 polymer ?
#
loop_
_entity_poly.entity_id
_entity_poly.type
_entity_poly.pdbx_seq_one_letter_code
_entity_poly.pdbx_strand_id
1 'polypeptide(L)'
;MRLQADWMVNTDELLLEFLEETGLALPPRVMAYNIKTRYNRQISYSTINRRLKHLKESGLVEKEYESGGFYSISDDGSSYLNGDLDASELEYDVDRD
;
A
#
# COMPACT_ATOMS: atom_id res chain seq x y z
N MET A 1 12.87 11.96 -6.89
CA MET A 1 12.68 12.05 -5.42
C MET A 1 11.21 11.84 -5.18
N ARG A 2 10.81 10.88 -4.34
CA ARG A 2 9.38 10.63 -4.08
C ARG A 2 8.84 11.76 -3.19
N LEU A 3 7.70 12.33 -3.55
CA LEU A 3 7.02 13.35 -2.77
C LEU A 3 5.89 12.68 -1.99
N GLN A 4 6.05 12.59 -0.68
CA GLN A 4 5.17 11.83 0.21
C GLN A 4 4.03 12.70 0.72
N ALA A 5 2.85 12.10 0.88
CA ALA A 5 1.78 12.74 1.62
C ALA A 5 2.09 12.75 3.12
N ASP A 6 1.63 13.79 3.83
CA ASP A 6 1.84 13.93 5.29
C ASP A 6 1.26 12.77 6.11
N TRP A 7 0.26 12.06 5.58
CA TRP A 7 -0.37 10.91 6.22
C TRP A 7 0.36 9.57 5.98
N MET A 8 1.33 9.55 5.05
CA MET A 8 2.12 8.36 4.74
C MET A 8 3.10 8.06 5.86
N VAL A 9 3.37 6.78 6.06
CA VAL A 9 4.37 6.25 6.97
C VAL A 9 5.21 5.21 6.24
N ASN A 10 6.37 4.84 6.78
CA ASN A 10 7.28 3.87 6.16
C ASN A 10 6.63 2.51 5.79
N THR A 11 5.52 2.15 6.43
CA THR A 11 4.76 0.93 6.07
C THR A 11 4.09 1.04 4.71
N ASP A 12 3.66 2.23 4.29
CA ASP A 12 2.99 2.42 3.00
C ASP A 12 3.95 2.22 1.84
N GLU A 13 5.12 2.86 1.91
CA GLU A 13 6.17 2.66 0.91
C GLU A 13 6.57 1.20 0.82
N LEU A 14 6.77 0.54 1.96
CA LEU A 14 7.09 -0.88 1.99
C LEU A 14 6.01 -1.74 1.32
N LEU A 15 4.72 -1.41 1.51
CA LEU A 15 3.63 -2.15 0.88
C LEU A 15 3.57 -1.89 -0.63
N LEU A 16 3.74 -0.66 -1.07
CA LEU A 16 3.80 -0.30 -2.49
C LEU A 16 4.99 -1.00 -3.17
N GLU A 17 6.18 -0.91 -2.59
CA GLU A 17 7.37 -1.60 -3.10
C GLU A 17 7.18 -3.12 -3.15
N PHE A 18 6.59 -3.71 -2.12
CA PHE A 18 6.31 -5.14 -2.09
C PHE A 18 5.30 -5.57 -3.18
N LEU A 19 4.29 -4.75 -3.46
CA LEU A 19 3.30 -5.03 -4.50
C LEU A 19 3.89 -4.83 -5.90
N GLU A 20 4.68 -3.79 -6.11
CA GLU A 20 5.44 -3.53 -7.35
C GLU A 20 6.42 -4.69 -7.64
N GLU A 21 7.23 -5.07 -6.65
CA GLU A 21 8.23 -6.15 -6.80
C GLU A 21 7.59 -7.50 -7.13
N THR A 22 6.40 -7.78 -6.59
CA THR A 22 5.72 -9.06 -6.82
C THR A 22 4.88 -9.05 -8.09
N GLY A 23 4.30 -7.91 -8.47
CA GLY A 23 3.35 -7.80 -9.58
C GLY A 23 2.07 -8.60 -9.35
N LEU A 24 1.72 -8.89 -8.10
CA LEU A 24 0.59 -9.76 -7.73
C LEU A 24 -0.46 -9.00 -6.92
N ALA A 25 -1.72 -9.38 -7.12
CA ALA A 25 -2.78 -9.09 -6.17
C ALA A 25 -2.69 -10.03 -4.97
N LEU A 26 -2.53 -9.50 -3.76
CA LEU A 26 -2.28 -10.31 -2.55
C LEU A 26 -3.20 -9.92 -1.40
N PRO A 27 -3.65 -10.87 -0.56
CA PRO A 27 -4.41 -10.54 0.63
C PRO A 27 -3.50 -10.12 1.79
N PRO A 28 -3.96 -9.25 2.72
CA PRO A 28 -3.14 -8.69 3.80
C PRO A 28 -2.43 -9.75 4.66
N ARG A 29 -3.06 -10.91 4.86
CA ARG A 29 -2.47 -12.02 5.63
C ARG A 29 -1.27 -12.65 4.92
N VAL A 30 -1.30 -12.73 3.59
CA VAL A 30 -0.18 -13.24 2.79
C VAL A 30 0.96 -12.22 2.77
N MET A 31 0.64 -10.92 2.64
CA MET A 31 1.66 -9.86 2.76
C MET A 31 2.34 -9.91 4.12
N ALA A 32 1.57 -9.93 5.22
CA ALA A 32 2.10 -9.97 6.58
C ALA A 32 3.05 -11.15 6.81
N TYR A 33 2.68 -12.33 6.30
CA TYR A 33 3.54 -13.52 6.37
C TYR A 33 4.85 -13.31 5.61
N ASN A 34 4.78 -12.88 4.34
CA ASN A 34 5.95 -12.74 3.48
C ASN A 34 6.88 -11.61 3.92
N ILE A 35 6.35 -10.45 4.31
CA ILE A 35 7.12 -9.32 4.84
C ILE A 35 7.90 -9.76 6.11
N LYS A 36 7.27 -10.55 6.98
CA LYS A 36 7.94 -11.12 8.16
C LYS A 36 9.01 -12.14 7.79
N THR A 37 8.70 -13.12 6.94
CA THR A 37 9.57 -14.29 6.74
C THR A 37 10.65 -14.10 5.68
N ARG A 38 10.45 -13.22 4.70
CA ARG A 38 11.36 -13.01 3.57
C ARG A 38 12.13 -11.69 3.68
N TYR A 39 11.49 -10.65 4.23
CA TYR A 39 12.08 -9.31 4.34
C TYR A 39 12.55 -8.98 5.77
N ASN A 40 12.33 -9.89 6.74
CA ASN A 40 12.69 -9.72 8.16
C ASN A 40 12.15 -8.40 8.76
N ARG A 41 10.95 -7.98 8.34
CA ARG A 41 10.24 -6.80 8.85
C ARG A 41 9.00 -7.25 9.61
N GLN A 42 8.87 -6.83 10.86
CA GLN A 42 7.72 -7.19 11.69
C GLN A 42 6.66 -6.09 11.64
N ILE A 43 5.60 -6.34 10.87
CA ILE A 43 4.44 -5.46 10.77
C ILE A 43 3.20 -6.28 11.11
N SER A 44 2.33 -5.73 11.96
CA SER A 44 1.12 -6.43 12.36
C SER A 44 0.11 -6.51 11.20
N TYR A 45 -0.69 -7.57 11.19
CA TYR A 45 -1.78 -7.72 10.22
C TYR A 45 -2.76 -6.53 10.26
N SER A 46 -3.12 -6.04 11.45
CA SER A 46 -4.03 -4.89 11.59
C SER A 46 -3.42 -3.60 11.04
N THR A 47 -2.11 -3.39 11.22
CA THR A 47 -1.39 -2.28 10.59
C THR A 47 -1.46 -2.38 9.07
N ILE A 48 -1.13 -3.54 8.49
CA ILE A 48 -1.17 -3.74 7.03
C ILE A 48 -2.59 -3.50 6.51
N ASN A 49 -3.60 -4.07 7.14
CA ASN A 49 -4.98 -3.93 6.70
C ASN A 49 -5.45 -2.47 6.72
N ARG A 50 -5.11 -1.71 7.78
CA ARG A 50 -5.43 -0.27 7.87
C ARG A 50 -4.71 0.52 6.78
N ARG A 51 -3.40 0.31 6.60
CA ARG A 51 -2.63 1.03 5.58
C ARG A 51 -3.09 0.72 4.15
N LEU A 52 -3.46 -0.52 3.84
CA LEU A 52 -4.02 -0.87 2.53
C LEU A 52 -5.36 -0.16 2.25
N LYS A 53 -6.21 0.06 3.26
CA LYS A 53 -7.42 0.88 3.08
C LYS A 53 -7.05 2.32 2.71
N HIS A 54 -6.12 2.93 3.45
CA HIS A 54 -5.69 4.31 3.18
C HIS A 54 -5.10 4.46 1.78
N LEU A 55 -4.19 3.55 1.40
CA LEU A 55 -3.60 3.51 0.07
C LEU A 55 -4.65 3.31 -1.03
N LYS A 56 -5.69 2.51 -0.77
CA LYS A 56 -6.79 2.30 -1.74
C LYS A 56 -7.60 3.57 -1.91
N GLU A 57 -7.93 4.23 -0.80
CA GLU A 57 -8.70 5.48 -0.81
C GLU A 57 -7.93 6.63 -1.46
N SER A 58 -6.61 6.66 -1.32
CA SER A 58 -5.73 7.61 -2.02
C SER A 58 -5.41 7.20 -3.46
N GLY A 59 -5.97 6.11 -3.98
CA GLY A 59 -5.76 5.64 -5.35
C GLY A 59 -4.42 4.96 -5.64
N LEU A 60 -3.57 4.73 -4.63
CA LEU A 60 -2.22 4.16 -4.82
C LEU A 60 -2.22 2.62 -4.92
N VAL A 61 -3.25 1.94 -4.43
CA VAL A 61 -3.46 0.51 -4.65
C VAL A 61 -4.90 0.24 -5.10
N GLU A 62 -5.10 -0.86 -5.80
CA GLU A 62 -6.43 -1.33 -6.17
C GLU A 62 -6.82 -2.55 -5.35
N LYS A 63 -8.13 -2.80 -5.24
CA LYS A 63 -8.66 -4.02 -4.63
C LYS A 63 -9.42 -4.82 -5.69
N GLU A 64 -8.72 -5.74 -6.35
CA GLU A 64 -9.25 -6.52 -7.48
C GLU A 64 -10.40 -7.45 -7.09
N TYR A 65 -10.46 -7.87 -5.82
CA TYR A 65 -11.52 -8.74 -5.33
C TYR A 65 -12.04 -8.29 -3.97
N GLU A 66 -13.21 -7.64 -3.99
CA GLU A 66 -13.79 -6.97 -2.81
C GLU A 66 -14.06 -7.92 -1.63
N SER A 67 -14.50 -9.15 -1.90
CA SER A 67 -14.81 -10.14 -0.86
C SER A 67 -13.57 -10.88 -0.34
N GLY A 68 -12.51 -11.02 -1.14
CA GLY A 68 -11.30 -11.73 -0.74
C GLY A 68 -10.15 -10.85 -0.25
N GLY A 69 -10.26 -9.53 -0.42
CA GLY A 69 -9.26 -8.59 0.08
C GLY A 69 -7.92 -8.64 -0.65
N PHE A 70 -7.92 -8.94 -1.95
CA PHE A 70 -6.72 -8.96 -2.77
C PHE A 70 -6.40 -7.55 -3.24
N TYR A 71 -5.21 -7.05 -2.90
CA TYR A 71 -4.73 -5.73 -3.31
C TYR A 71 -3.54 -5.86 -4.24
N SER A 72 -3.51 -5.04 -5.28
CA SER A 72 -2.41 -4.87 -6.24
C SER A 72 -2.00 -3.40 -6.28
N ILE A 73 -0.80 -3.13 -6.78
CA ILE A 73 -0.39 -1.75 -7.04
C ILE A 73 -1.21 -1.19 -8.21
N SER A 74 -1.59 0.09 -8.12
CA SER A 74 -2.24 0.83 -9.21
C SER A 74 -1.20 1.51 -10.11
N ASP A 75 -1.64 2.03 -11.26
CA ASP A 75 -0.79 2.87 -12.11
C ASP A 75 -0.23 4.09 -11.34
N ASP A 76 -1.07 4.78 -10.55
CA ASP A 76 -0.67 5.93 -9.73
C ASP A 76 0.33 5.52 -8.63
N GLY A 77 0.16 4.33 -8.06
CA GLY A 77 1.11 3.73 -7.11
C GLY A 77 2.49 3.52 -7.73
N SER A 78 2.54 2.94 -8.93
CA SER A 78 3.80 2.74 -9.67
C SER A 78 4.41 4.08 -10.08
N SER A 79 3.62 5.05 -10.54
CA SER A 79 4.07 6.42 -10.83
C SER A 79 4.65 7.12 -9.61
N TYR A 80 4.03 6.98 -8.43
CA TYR A 80 4.57 7.49 -7.17
C TYR A 80 5.93 6.85 -6.84
N LEU A 81 6.08 5.54 -6.99
CA LEU A 81 7.34 4.84 -6.72
C LEU A 81 8.47 5.30 -7.66
N ASN A 82 8.14 5.63 -8.92
CA ASN A 82 9.06 6.19 -9.91
C ASN A 82 9.37 7.68 -9.68
N GLY A 83 8.59 8.36 -8.83
CA GLY A 83 8.71 9.79 -8.57
C GLY A 83 8.05 10.67 -9.63
N ASP A 84 7.15 10.09 -10.43
CA ASP A 84 6.37 10.77 -11.47
C ASP A 84 5.04 11.31 -10.95
N LEU A 85 4.62 10.91 -9.75
CA LEU A 85 3.44 11.39 -9.05
C LEU A 85 3.81 12.04 -7.71
N ASP A 86 3.23 13.21 -7.42
CA ASP A 86 3.33 13.89 -6.14
C ASP A 86 2.21 13.43 -5.20
N ALA A 87 2.53 12.56 -4.24
CA ALA A 87 1.53 12.07 -3.30
C ALA A 87 1.13 13.13 -2.26
N SER A 88 1.86 14.26 -2.14
CA SER A 88 1.47 15.33 -1.22
C SER A 88 0.17 16.03 -1.60
N GLU A 89 -0.27 15.88 -2.86
CA GLU A 89 -1.57 16.36 -3.35
C GLU A 89 -2.70 15.34 -3.14
N LEU A 90 -2.40 14.10 -2.71
CA LEU A 90 -3.40 13.06 -2.48
C LEU A 90 -4.05 13.20 -1.10
N GLU A 91 -5.35 13.47 -1.10
CA GLU A 91 -6.15 13.53 0.12
C GLU A 91 -6.55 12.14 0.62
N TYR A 92 -6.57 11.99 1.95
CA TYR A 92 -7.14 10.84 2.65
C TYR A 92 -8.17 11.35 3.66
N ASP A 93 -9.40 10.87 3.54
CA ASP A 93 -10.52 11.26 4.41
C ASP A 93 -10.47 10.43 5.71
N VAL A 94 -9.88 11.02 6.75
CA VAL A 94 -9.60 10.37 8.05
C VAL A 94 -10.88 10.00 8.82
N ASP A 95 -12.03 10.55 8.43
CA ASP A 95 -13.30 10.45 9.15
C ASP A 95 -14.17 9.23 8.78
N ARG A 96 -13.63 8.25 8.04
CA ARG A 96 -14.37 7.06 7.54
C ARG A 96 -14.16 5.73 8.29
N ASP A 97 -13.50 5.72 9.44
CA ASP A 97 -13.27 4.49 10.26
C ASP A 97 -14.03 4.53 11.61
#